data_AF-A0A2I0FSV4-F1
#
_entry.id   AF-A0A2I0FSV4-F1
#
_cell.length_a   1.000
_cell.length_b   1.000
_cell.length_c   1.000
_cell.angle_alpha   90.00
_cell.angle_beta   90.00
_cell.angle_gamma   90.00
#
_symmetry.space_group_name_H-M   'P 1'
#
loop_
_entity.id
_entity.type
_entity.pdbx_description
1 polymer ?
#
loop_
_entity_poly.entity_id
_entity_poly.type
_entity_poly.pdbx_seq_one_letter_code
_entity_poly.pdbx_strand_id
1 'polypeptide(L)'
;MKFWQKVSGVALVVALAGCADKGQDIPTPTLGSQVSGQGSTLAQPAVTGALWIRQRVALPPDAVVTVTLSDASLADAPSKVLSQRVFRTEGKQAPFHFTLPYNPADIQPKATILLSAAVTIDDRLAFITDTVQPVVNQGGNKRDLTLVPVPAVAVPTQPGATRTVPSTSPTQVTPSSAIPAPSDM
;
A
#
# COMPACT_ATOMS: atom_id res chain seq x y z
N MET A 1 -13.71 -7.63 55.14
CA MET A 1 -13.91 -6.39 54.35
C MET A 1 -13.60 -5.20 55.25
N LYS A 2 -12.38 -4.65 55.19
CA LYS A 2 -11.93 -3.59 56.11
C LYS A 2 -11.83 -2.28 55.34
N PHE A 3 -12.87 -1.46 55.46
CA PHE A 3 -12.92 -0.09 54.96
C PHE A 3 -12.27 0.82 56.00
N TRP A 4 -11.24 1.56 55.61
CA TRP A 4 -10.75 2.67 56.43
C TRP A 4 -11.12 4.01 55.78
N GLN A 5 -11.90 4.78 56.53
CA GLN A 5 -12.20 6.17 56.30
C GLN A 5 -11.15 7.07 56.98
N LYS A 6 -10.69 8.03 56.18
CA LYS A 6 -10.54 9.47 56.43
C LYS A 6 -9.43 10.03 57.35
N VAL A 7 -8.65 10.90 56.68
CA VAL A 7 -8.37 12.32 56.98
C VAL A 7 -7.80 12.66 58.37
N SER A 8 -6.50 12.97 58.40
CA SER A 8 -5.84 14.07 59.15
C SER A 8 -4.32 13.89 58.90
N GLY A 9 -3.44 14.86 58.75
CA GLY A 9 -3.50 16.29 58.97
C GLY A 9 -2.22 16.93 58.42
N VAL A 10 -2.17 18.25 58.58
CA VAL A 10 -1.14 19.20 58.14
C VAL A 10 0.26 18.84 58.66
N ALA A 11 1.29 18.99 57.82
CA ALA A 11 2.64 19.33 58.26
C ALA A 11 3.36 20.16 57.18
N LEU A 12 3.61 21.41 57.54
CA LEU A 12 4.38 22.41 56.82
C LEU A 12 5.85 22.20 57.21
N VAL A 13 6.73 21.93 56.23
CA VAL A 13 8.19 21.97 56.45
C VAL A 13 8.83 22.75 55.30
N VAL A 14 9.27 23.95 55.66
CA VAL A 14 10.18 24.80 54.88
C VAL A 14 11.60 24.24 55.08
N ALA A 15 12.31 23.99 53.99
CA ALA A 15 13.76 23.87 54.00
C ALA A 15 14.32 24.64 52.81
N LEU A 16 15.00 25.75 53.11
CA LEU A 16 15.78 26.54 52.18
C LEU A 16 17.03 25.73 51.76
N ALA A 17 17.19 25.51 50.46
CA ALA A 17 18.46 25.10 49.87
C ALA A 17 18.65 25.92 48.59
N GLY A 18 19.70 26.74 48.60
CA GLY A 18 19.94 27.77 47.60
C GLY A 18 20.22 27.21 46.20
N CYS A 19 19.90 28.02 45.21
CA CYS A 19 20.56 27.99 43.91
C CYS A 19 21.07 29.39 43.61
N ALA A 20 22.34 29.43 43.22
CA ALA A 20 23.10 30.61 42.90
C ALA A 20 22.47 31.40 41.75
N ASP A 21 22.56 32.71 41.88
CA ASP A 21 22.26 33.72 40.88
C ASP A 21 23.08 33.49 39.60
N LYS A 22 22.43 33.38 38.45
CA LYS A 22 23.02 33.65 37.12
C LYS A 22 21.92 33.81 36.07
N GLY A 23 21.74 35.05 35.64
CA GLY A 23 21.26 35.39 34.30
C GLY A 23 19.75 35.39 34.13
N GLN A 24 19.18 36.59 34.20
CA GLN A 24 17.87 36.90 33.60
C GLN A 24 17.96 36.72 32.09
N ASP A 25 17.23 35.76 31.54
CA ASP A 25 16.89 35.72 30.11
C ASP A 25 15.39 35.96 29.99
N ILE A 26 15.03 37.18 29.58
CA ILE A 26 13.66 37.58 29.28
C ILE A 26 13.40 37.07 27.85
N PRO A 27 12.53 36.07 27.61
CA PRO A 27 12.20 35.69 26.26
C PRO A 27 11.38 36.81 25.62
N THR A 28 12.06 37.58 24.77
CA THR A 28 11.43 38.36 23.71
C THR A 28 10.50 37.42 22.95
N PRO A 29 9.24 37.80 22.63
CA PRO A 29 8.35 36.99 21.80
C PRO A 29 8.93 36.91 20.38
N THR A 30 9.86 35.99 20.22
CA THR A 30 10.39 35.59 18.93
C THR A 30 9.31 34.71 18.32
N LEU A 31 9.01 34.92 17.04
CA LEU A 31 8.28 33.98 16.18
C LEU A 31 9.12 32.70 16.04
N GLY A 32 9.23 31.98 17.15
CA GLY A 32 9.90 30.71 17.33
C GLY A 32 8.96 29.90 18.18
N SER A 33 7.78 29.63 17.63
CA SER A 33 6.84 28.67 18.20
C SER A 33 7.57 27.34 18.17
N GLN A 34 8.26 27.01 19.26
CA GLN A 34 8.69 25.65 19.53
C GLN A 34 7.42 24.85 19.70
N VAL A 35 6.87 24.39 18.57
CA VAL A 35 6.08 23.18 18.55
C VAL A 35 7.04 22.13 19.04
N SER A 36 7.07 21.95 20.36
CA SER A 36 7.38 20.69 20.99
C SER A 36 6.56 19.68 20.19
N GLY A 37 7.22 19.04 19.23
CA GLY A 37 6.68 17.97 18.44
C GLY A 37 6.47 16.78 19.35
N GLN A 38 5.56 16.92 20.31
CA GLN A 38 4.65 15.86 20.68
C GLN A 38 3.81 15.62 19.43
N GLY A 39 4.44 15.02 18.42
CA GLY A 39 3.74 14.08 17.58
C GLY A 39 3.18 13.09 18.57
N SER A 40 1.96 13.34 19.01
CA SER A 40 1.12 12.33 19.60
C SER A 40 1.17 11.24 18.54
N THR A 41 1.99 10.22 18.78
CA THR A 41 1.81 8.92 18.17
C THR A 41 0.50 8.43 18.76
N LEU A 42 -0.60 9.07 18.36
CA LEU A 42 -1.94 8.58 18.55
C LEU A 42 -1.86 7.21 17.90
N ALA A 43 -1.79 6.17 18.72
CA ALA A 43 -1.53 4.83 18.25
C ALA A 43 -2.68 4.47 17.33
N GLN A 44 -2.47 4.69 16.03
CA GLN A 44 -3.48 4.44 15.03
C GLN A 44 -3.70 2.94 14.99
N PRO A 45 -4.95 2.49 14.95
CA PRO A 45 -5.22 1.08 14.74
C PRO A 45 -4.54 0.65 13.44
N ALA A 46 -3.90 -0.51 13.49
CA ALA A 46 -3.12 -1.01 12.37
C ALA A 46 -3.42 -2.48 12.13
N VAL A 47 -3.46 -2.85 10.85
CA VAL A 47 -3.49 -4.26 10.45
C VAL A 47 -2.06 -4.77 10.39
N THR A 48 -1.80 -5.89 11.05
CA THR A 48 -0.47 -6.51 11.11
C THR A 48 -0.49 -7.94 10.59
N GLY A 49 0.65 -8.46 10.17
CA GLY A 49 0.74 -9.83 9.70
C GLY A 49 2.10 -10.21 9.15
N ALA A 50 2.18 -11.46 8.69
CA ALA A 50 3.31 -12.01 7.97
C ALA A 50 2.91 -12.40 6.54
N LEU A 51 3.79 -12.12 5.59
CA LEU A 51 3.69 -12.53 4.19
C LEU A 51 4.56 -13.76 3.98
N TRP A 52 3.91 -14.87 3.63
CA TRP A 52 4.54 -16.14 3.30
C TRP A 52 4.54 -16.37 1.80
N ILE A 53 5.56 -17.06 1.28
CA ILE A 53 5.58 -17.49 -0.13
C ILE A 53 5.41 -19.00 -0.14
N ARG A 54 4.44 -19.50 -0.91
CA ARG A 54 4.12 -20.93 -0.94
C ARG A 54 5.26 -21.75 -1.55
N GLN A 55 5.97 -21.19 -2.51
CA GLN A 55 7.10 -21.79 -3.20
C GLN A 55 8.40 -21.61 -2.43
N ARG A 56 9.27 -22.61 -2.47
CA ARG A 56 10.67 -22.48 -2.04
C ARG A 56 11.46 -21.77 -3.12
N VAL A 57 11.37 -20.44 -3.14
CA VAL A 57 12.06 -19.56 -4.09
C VAL A 57 12.71 -18.40 -3.34
N ALA A 58 13.90 -18.01 -3.77
CA ALA A 58 14.57 -16.84 -3.24
C ALA A 58 14.09 -15.60 -3.99
N LEU A 59 13.57 -14.60 -3.26
CA LEU A 59 13.30 -13.30 -3.88
C LEU A 59 14.63 -12.57 -4.13
N PRO A 60 14.79 -11.93 -5.30
CA PRO A 60 15.95 -11.08 -5.56
C PRO A 60 15.90 -9.82 -4.67
N PRO A 61 17.05 -9.15 -4.44
CA PRO A 61 17.15 -8.07 -3.46
C PRO A 61 16.43 -6.78 -3.87
N ASP A 62 16.16 -6.62 -5.16
CA ASP A 62 15.43 -5.52 -5.78
C ASP A 62 13.92 -5.75 -5.86
N ALA A 63 13.43 -6.93 -5.45
CA ALA A 63 12.00 -7.22 -5.43
C ALA A 63 11.24 -6.22 -4.53
N VAL A 64 10.12 -5.72 -5.05
CA VAL A 64 9.27 -4.74 -4.37
C VAL A 64 8.01 -5.43 -3.89
N VAL A 65 7.80 -5.42 -2.58
CA VAL A 65 6.58 -5.92 -1.94
C VAL A 65 5.63 -4.76 -1.73
N THR A 66 4.41 -4.90 -2.24
CA THR A 66 3.30 -3.97 -2.04
C THR A 66 2.19 -4.67 -1.27
N VAL A 67 1.83 -4.14 -0.12
CA VAL A 67 0.71 -4.60 0.69
C VAL A 67 -0.35 -3.52 0.69
N THR A 68 -1.58 -3.90 0.38
CA THR A 68 -2.68 -2.97 0.18
C THR A 68 -3.88 -3.38 1.03
N LEU A 69 -4.37 -2.43 1.80
CA LEU A 69 -5.63 -2.49 2.52
C LEU A 69 -6.67 -1.68 1.73
N SER A 70 -7.73 -2.33 1.29
CA SER A 70 -8.76 -1.72 0.43
C SER A 70 -10.17 -1.99 0.93
N ASP A 71 -11.06 -1.03 0.77
CA ASP A 71 -12.49 -1.15 1.00
C ASP A 71 -13.20 -1.62 -0.27
N ALA A 72 -13.82 -2.80 -0.21
CA ALA A 72 -14.58 -3.44 -1.28
C ALA A 72 -16.07 -3.58 -0.93
N SER A 73 -16.61 -2.65 -0.13
CA SER A 73 -18.03 -2.66 0.27
C SER A 73 -18.99 -2.42 -0.88
N LEU A 74 -18.53 -1.78 -1.95
CA LEU A 74 -19.30 -1.54 -3.16
C LEU A 74 -18.98 -2.63 -4.17
N ALA A 75 -19.95 -3.49 -4.48
CA ALA A 75 -19.76 -4.63 -5.38
C ALA A 75 -19.46 -4.19 -6.83
N ASP A 76 -20.03 -3.07 -7.26
CA ASP A 76 -19.97 -2.58 -8.64
C ASP A 76 -18.96 -1.44 -8.85
N ALA A 77 -18.12 -1.16 -7.85
CA ALA A 77 -17.14 -0.08 -7.92
C ALA A 77 -15.72 -0.58 -7.63
N PRO A 78 -14.69 0.07 -8.19
CA PRO A 78 -13.31 -0.21 -7.82
C PRO A 78 -13.11 -0.06 -6.31
N SER A 79 -12.36 -0.98 -5.71
CA SER A 79 -12.06 -0.93 -4.28
C SER A 79 -11.26 0.32 -3.92
N LYS A 80 -11.67 1.02 -2.87
CA LYS A 80 -10.97 2.23 -2.39
C LYS A 80 -9.77 1.81 -1.55
N VAL A 81 -8.57 2.27 -1.90
CA VAL A 81 -7.37 2.01 -1.08
C VAL A 81 -7.43 2.85 0.20
N LEU A 82 -7.38 2.19 1.35
CA LEU A 82 -7.36 2.83 2.67
C LEU A 82 -5.94 3.06 3.17
N SER A 83 -5.06 2.08 2.93
CA SER A 83 -3.66 2.14 3.34
C SER A 83 -2.84 1.24 2.43
N GLN A 84 -1.64 1.67 2.08
CA GLN A 84 -0.73 0.91 1.27
C GLN A 84 0.68 1.03 1.83
N ARG A 85 1.41 -0.08 1.82
CA ARG A 85 2.81 -0.12 2.22
C ARG A 85 3.63 -0.77 1.13
N VAL A 86 4.68 -0.08 0.72
CA VAL A 86 5.63 -0.55 -0.29
C VAL A 86 7.02 -0.62 0.33
N PHE A 87 7.70 -1.74 0.18
CA PHE A 87 9.08 -1.91 0.65
C PHE A 87 9.85 -2.87 -0.24
N ARG A 88 11.17 -2.71 -0.29
CA ARG A 88 12.07 -3.64 -0.99
C ARG A 88 12.44 -4.79 -0.09
N THR A 89 12.66 -5.98 -0.67
CA THR A 89 13.10 -7.16 0.08
C THR A 89 14.52 -7.02 0.61
N GLU A 90 15.40 -6.29 -0.09
CA GLU A 90 16.81 -6.08 0.30
C GLU A 90 17.57 -7.39 0.56
N GLY A 91 17.17 -8.46 -0.14
CA GLY A 91 17.74 -9.81 0.00
C GLY A 91 17.17 -10.61 1.18
N LYS A 92 16.30 -10.01 2.00
CA LYS A 92 15.55 -10.72 3.04
C LYS A 92 14.59 -11.71 2.38
N GLN A 93 14.36 -12.81 3.07
CA GLN A 93 13.43 -13.87 2.63
C GLN A 93 12.18 -13.87 3.50
N ALA A 94 11.11 -14.47 2.98
CA ALA A 94 9.87 -14.65 3.72
C ALA A 94 10.11 -15.47 5.00
N PRO A 95 9.39 -15.20 6.10
CA PRO A 95 8.23 -14.30 6.18
C PRO A 95 8.57 -12.80 6.25
N PHE A 96 7.82 -11.97 5.51
CA PHE A 96 7.93 -10.51 5.63
C PHE A 96 6.83 -9.95 6.54
N HIS A 97 7.24 -9.26 7.60
CA HIS A 97 6.30 -8.64 8.52
C HIS A 97 5.86 -7.26 8.05
N PHE A 98 4.57 -6.99 8.15
CA PHE A 98 4.01 -5.69 7.80
C PHE A 98 3.11 -5.15 8.91
N THR A 99 2.98 -3.83 8.87
CA THR A 99 2.07 -3.02 9.68
C THR A 99 1.48 -1.97 8.75
N LEU A 100 0.15 -1.97 8.61
CA LEU A 100 -0.61 -1.01 7.81
C LEU A 100 -1.50 -0.21 8.76
N PRO A 101 -1.08 0.99 9.19
CA PRO A 101 -1.95 1.87 9.95
C PRO A 101 -3.11 2.34 9.08
N TYR A 102 -4.27 2.50 9.70
CA TYR A 102 -5.47 3.04 9.05
C TYR A 102 -6.21 3.98 10.00
N ASN A 103 -7.02 4.86 9.43
CA ASN A 103 -7.91 5.72 10.20
C ASN A 103 -9.27 5.03 10.37
N PRO A 104 -9.73 4.76 11.61
CA PRO A 104 -11.00 4.08 11.84
C PRO A 104 -12.21 4.88 11.36
N ALA A 105 -12.09 6.21 11.21
CA ALA A 105 -13.17 7.04 10.68
C ALA A 105 -13.45 6.81 9.19
N ASP A 106 -12.48 6.25 8.44
CA ASP A 106 -12.65 5.92 7.02
C ASP A 106 -13.34 4.57 6.79
N ILE A 107 -13.57 3.79 7.85
CA ILE A 107 -14.17 2.44 7.77
C ILE A 107 -15.63 2.50 8.20
N GLN A 108 -16.54 2.12 7.30
CA GLN A 108 -17.95 2.02 7.64
C GLN A 108 -18.20 0.76 8.50
N PRO A 109 -19.21 0.77 9.41
CA PRO A 109 -19.49 -0.37 10.28
C PRO A 109 -19.83 -1.69 9.57
N LYS A 110 -20.33 -1.62 8.33
CA LYS A 110 -20.67 -2.78 7.49
C LYS A 110 -19.71 -2.95 6.31
N ALA A 111 -18.56 -2.28 6.35
CA ALA A 111 -17.63 -2.31 5.24
C ALA A 111 -16.89 -3.66 5.14
N THR A 112 -16.68 -4.13 3.92
CA THR A 112 -15.82 -5.28 3.62
C THR A 112 -14.43 -4.78 3.30
N ILE A 113 -13.53 -4.85 4.28
CA ILE A 113 -12.14 -4.43 4.14
C ILE A 113 -11.30 -5.64 3.76
N LEU A 114 -10.62 -5.56 2.62
CA LEU A 114 -9.79 -6.60 2.06
C LEU A 114 -8.32 -6.26 2.22
N LEU A 115 -7.54 -7.28 2.54
CA LEU A 115 -6.09 -7.24 2.60
C LEU A 115 -5.53 -8.07 1.43
N SER A 116 -4.64 -7.44 0.65
CA SER A 116 -3.96 -8.05 -0.48
C SER A 116 -2.48 -7.68 -0.49
N ALA A 117 -1.67 -8.52 -1.13
CA ALA A 117 -0.28 -8.21 -1.38
C ALA A 117 0.17 -8.69 -2.75
N ALA A 118 1.16 -7.99 -3.29
CA ALA A 118 1.78 -8.25 -4.57
C ALA A 118 3.29 -8.07 -4.43
N VAL A 119 4.05 -8.87 -5.19
CA VAL A 119 5.50 -8.73 -5.31
C VAL A 119 5.84 -8.54 -6.76
N THR A 120 6.58 -7.48 -7.03
CA THR A 120 7.05 -7.10 -8.36
C THR A 120 8.56 -7.30 -8.42
N ILE A 121 9.03 -7.90 -9.51
CA ILE A 121 10.45 -8.12 -9.83
C ILE A 121 10.68 -7.52 -11.21
N ASP A 122 11.67 -6.64 -11.38
CA ASP A 122 11.92 -5.93 -12.65
C ASP A 122 10.64 -5.28 -13.24
N ASP A 123 9.86 -4.61 -12.41
CA ASP A 123 8.56 -4.00 -12.76
C ASP A 123 7.49 -4.97 -13.29
N ARG A 124 7.71 -6.29 -13.16
CA ARG A 124 6.74 -7.34 -13.51
C ARG A 124 6.16 -8.00 -12.27
N LEU A 125 4.85 -8.14 -12.25
CA LEU A 125 4.14 -8.84 -11.17
C LEU A 125 4.56 -10.32 -11.16
N ALA A 126 5.29 -10.73 -10.13
CA ALA A 126 5.83 -12.07 -10.00
C ALA A 126 5.00 -12.93 -9.04
N PHE A 127 4.56 -12.34 -7.91
CA PHE A 127 3.73 -13.03 -6.93
C PHE A 127 2.54 -12.16 -6.51
N ILE A 128 1.43 -12.81 -6.18
CA ILE A 128 0.23 -12.18 -5.65
C ILE A 128 -0.33 -13.04 -4.51
N THR A 129 -1.07 -12.43 -3.59
CA THR A 129 -1.84 -13.16 -2.58
C THR A 129 -2.79 -14.17 -3.24
N ASP A 130 -2.80 -15.40 -2.75
CA ASP A 130 -3.64 -16.50 -3.24
C ASP A 130 -5.15 -16.22 -3.06
N THR A 131 -5.52 -15.71 -1.89
CA THR A 131 -6.90 -15.34 -1.58
C THR A 131 -6.90 -14.06 -0.75
N VAL A 132 -7.60 -13.03 -1.24
CA VAL A 132 -7.80 -11.77 -0.51
C VAL A 132 -8.48 -12.05 0.83
N GLN A 133 -7.93 -11.50 1.91
CA GLN A 133 -8.40 -11.81 3.26
C GLN A 133 -9.23 -10.64 3.81
N PRO A 134 -10.45 -10.88 4.30
CA PRO A 134 -11.23 -9.85 4.98
C PRO A 134 -10.62 -9.55 6.36
N VAL A 135 -10.49 -8.27 6.70
CA VAL A 135 -9.87 -7.78 7.93
C VAL A 135 -10.74 -6.69 8.60
N VAL A 136 -10.34 -6.26 9.79
CA VAL A 136 -11.02 -5.25 10.61
C VAL A 136 -12.42 -5.72 11.04
N ASN A 137 -13.45 -5.45 10.25
CA ASN A 137 -14.85 -5.74 10.59
C ASN A 137 -15.19 -7.24 10.58
N GLN A 138 -14.52 -8.03 9.72
CA GLN A 138 -14.85 -9.44 9.49
C GLN A 138 -13.73 -10.42 9.90
N GLY A 139 -12.56 -9.91 10.29
CA GLY A 139 -11.37 -10.75 10.46
C GLY A 139 -10.36 -10.28 11.51
N GLY A 140 -10.62 -9.19 12.22
CA GLY A 140 -9.70 -8.60 13.20
C GLY A 140 -8.52 -7.86 12.57
N ASN A 141 -7.59 -7.40 13.40
CA ASN A 141 -6.47 -6.53 13.00
C ASN A 141 -5.16 -7.29 12.75
N LYS A 142 -5.18 -8.62 12.74
CA LYS A 142 -3.99 -9.45 12.48
C LYS A 142 -4.33 -10.57 11.50
N ARG A 143 -3.68 -10.58 10.33
CA ARG A 143 -3.83 -11.63 9.32
C ARG A 143 -2.55 -11.87 8.56
N ASP A 144 -2.22 -13.14 8.41
CA ASP A 144 -1.12 -13.58 7.57
C ASP A 144 -1.63 -13.84 6.15
N LEU A 145 -0.76 -13.59 5.16
CA LEU A 145 -1.05 -13.78 3.75
C LEU A 145 -0.08 -14.79 3.16
N THR A 146 -0.58 -15.63 2.25
CA THR A 146 0.25 -16.52 1.44
C THR A 146 0.25 -16.02 0.01
N LEU A 147 1.44 -15.87 -0.57
CA LEU A 147 1.65 -15.47 -1.94
C LEU A 147 1.93 -16.68 -2.82
N VAL A 148 1.42 -16.59 -4.04
CA VAL A 148 1.58 -17.55 -5.13
C VAL A 148 2.06 -16.81 -6.38
N PRO A 149 2.83 -17.46 -7.25
CA PRO A 149 3.31 -16.89 -8.49
C PRO A 149 2.13 -16.62 -9.41
N VAL A 150 2.21 -15.53 -10.15
CA VAL A 150 1.20 -15.22 -11.15
C VAL A 150 1.41 -16.16 -12.35
N PRO A 151 0.40 -16.93 -12.78
CA PRO A 151 0.49 -17.67 -14.02
C PRO A 151 0.56 -16.68 -15.18
N ALA A 152 1.59 -16.79 -16.02
CA ALA A 152 1.69 -16.03 -17.26
C ALA A 152 0.57 -16.48 -18.21
N VAL A 153 -0.59 -15.83 -18.13
CA VAL A 153 -1.62 -15.97 -19.17
C VAL A 153 -1.11 -15.21 -20.37
N ALA A 154 -0.62 -15.92 -21.39
CA ALA A 154 -0.45 -15.33 -22.70
C ALA A 154 -1.83 -14.84 -23.14
N VAL A 155 -2.02 -13.52 -23.21
CA VAL A 155 -3.19 -12.96 -23.87
C VAL A 155 -3.13 -13.50 -25.30
N PRO A 156 -4.11 -14.30 -25.75
CA PRO A 156 -4.13 -14.70 -27.14
C PRO A 156 -4.27 -13.41 -27.95
N THR A 157 -3.18 -13.00 -28.60
CA THR A 157 -3.28 -12.10 -29.73
C THR A 157 -4.09 -12.87 -30.75
N GLN A 158 -5.39 -12.58 -30.83
CA GLN A 158 -6.22 -13.07 -31.94
C GLN A 158 -5.46 -12.69 -33.21
N PRO A 159 -4.91 -13.65 -33.98
CA PRO A 159 -4.34 -13.36 -35.28
C PRO A 159 -5.45 -12.68 -36.05
N GLY A 160 -5.14 -11.52 -36.61
CA GLY A 160 -6.09 -10.53 -37.07
C GLY A 160 -7.32 -11.17 -37.70
N ALA A 161 -8.49 -10.66 -37.31
CA ALA A 161 -9.66 -10.76 -38.15
C ALA A 161 -9.19 -10.44 -39.58
N THR A 162 -9.12 -11.46 -40.43
CA THR A 162 -9.06 -11.29 -41.87
C THR A 162 -10.27 -10.44 -42.19
N ARG A 163 -10.05 -9.14 -42.39
CA ARG A 163 -11.01 -8.29 -43.09
C ARG A 163 -11.07 -8.85 -44.49
N THR A 164 -11.86 -9.91 -44.69
CA THR A 164 -12.51 -10.17 -45.97
C THR A 164 -13.42 -8.97 -46.17
N VAL A 165 -12.86 -7.93 -46.78
CA VAL A 165 -13.65 -6.85 -47.35
C VAL A 165 -14.57 -7.49 -48.39
N PRO A 166 -15.91 -7.41 -48.25
CA PRO A 166 -16.77 -7.81 -49.35
C PRO A 166 -16.50 -6.90 -50.53
N SER A 167 -16.16 -7.50 -51.66
CA SER A 167 -15.89 -6.85 -52.95
C SER A 167 -17.16 -6.20 -53.51
N THR A 168 -17.53 -5.02 -53.03
CA THR A 168 -18.59 -4.18 -53.64
C THR A 168 -18.26 -2.68 -53.62
N SER A 169 -16.99 -2.29 -53.49
CA SER A 169 -16.58 -0.89 -53.72
C SER A 169 -16.54 -0.59 -55.22
N PRO A 170 -17.36 0.32 -55.76
CA PRO A 170 -17.27 0.75 -57.15
C PRO A 170 -16.21 1.84 -57.24
N THR A 171 -14.94 1.45 -57.20
CA THR A 171 -13.85 2.34 -57.64
C THR A 171 -12.78 1.47 -58.28
N GLN A 172 -13.08 1.04 -59.50
CA GLN A 172 -12.14 0.39 -60.39
C GLN A 172 -11.13 1.45 -60.87
N VAL A 173 -9.98 1.52 -60.22
CA VAL A 173 -8.79 2.14 -60.82
C VAL A 173 -7.97 1.01 -61.46
N THR A 174 -8.15 0.84 -62.77
CA THR A 174 -7.35 -0.05 -63.62
C THR A 174 -6.05 0.68 -64.02
N PRO A 175 -4.91 -0.03 -64.16
CA PRO A 175 -3.59 0.47 -63.79
C PRO A 175 -2.90 1.22 -64.94
N SER A 176 -2.09 2.23 -64.60
CA SER A 176 -1.17 2.84 -65.56
C SER A 176 0.15 2.05 -65.54
N SER A 177 0.28 1.07 -66.43
CA SER A 177 1.56 0.42 -66.74
C SER A 177 2.42 1.39 -67.56
N ALA A 178 3.54 1.82 -66.99
CA ALA A 178 4.56 2.57 -67.73
C ALA A 178 5.19 1.65 -68.79
N ILE A 179 5.12 2.08 -70.05
CA ILE A 179 5.80 1.47 -71.20
C ILE A 179 7.25 1.97 -71.22
N PRO A 180 8.28 1.11 -71.20
CA PRO A 180 9.65 1.53 -71.48
C PRO A 180 9.84 1.73 -72.99
N ALA A 181 10.51 2.82 -73.38
CA ALA A 181 10.85 3.11 -74.77
C ALA A 181 11.88 2.09 -75.31
N PRO A 182 11.77 1.67 -76.59
CA PRO A 182 12.77 0.81 -77.21
C PRO A 182 14.03 1.62 -77.55
N SER A 183 15.17 1.21 -77.01
CA SER A 183 16.49 1.62 -77.51
C SER A 183 16.81 0.80 -78.75
N ASP A 184 16.86 1.48 -79.89
CA ASP A 184 17.33 0.95 -81.17
C ASP A 184 18.87 0.80 -81.18
N MET A 185 19.34 -0.01 -82.13
CA MET A 185 20.71 -0.50 -82.31
C MET A 185 21.83 0.55 -82.35
#